data_AF-A0A249NYM0-F1
#
_entry.id   AF-A0A249NYM0-F1
#
_cell.length_a   1.000
_cell.length_b   1.000
_cell.length_c   1.000
_cell.angle_alpha   90.00
_cell.angle_beta   90.00
_cell.angle_gamma   90.00
#
_symmetry.space_group_name_H-M   'P 1'
#
loop_
_entity.id
_entity.type
_entity.pdbx_description
1 polymer ?
#
loop_
_entity_poly.entity_id
_entity_poly.type
_entity_poly.pdbx_seq_one_letter_code
_entity_poly.pdbx_strand_id
1 'polypeptide(L)'
;MIRSAALQGARLISFCEGALSGYGKAQIGSPDHWRDFDWDRQETALRGMAEVCRQFRIFAVVGAAHRLCGTYPPHNGLYVFADDGKLLTRYDKRSLRA
;
A
#
# COMPACT_ATOMS: atom_id res chain seq x y z
N MET A 1 -13.16 -1.26 -4.63
CA MET A 1 -13.42 -2.19 -3.50
C MET A 1 -13.78 -1.44 -2.21
N ILE A 2 -12.95 -0.49 -1.74
CA ILE A 2 -13.19 0.26 -0.48
C ILE A 2 -14.62 0.85 -0.38
N ARG A 3 -15.05 1.63 -1.39
CA ARG A 3 -16.41 2.20 -1.47
C ARG A 3 -17.51 1.13 -1.31
N SER A 4 -17.40 0.03 -2.05
CA SER A 4 -18.41 -1.04 -2.02
C SER A 4 -18.48 -1.71 -0.65
N ALA A 5 -17.33 -1.96 0.00
CA ALA A 5 -17.30 -2.52 1.34
C ALA A 5 -17.97 -1.57 2.36
N ALA A 6 -17.70 -0.26 2.27
CA ALA A 6 -18.32 0.72 3.16
C ALA A 6 -19.85 0.79 2.96
N LEU A 7 -20.32 0.76 1.71
CA LEU A 7 -21.76 0.72 1.39
C LEU A 7 -22.45 -0.55 1.88
N GLN A 8 -21.70 -1.63 2.12
CA GLN A 8 -22.17 -2.88 2.73
C GLN A 8 -22.04 -2.88 4.27
N GLY A 9 -21.67 -1.75 4.87
CA GLY A 9 -21.57 -1.60 6.34
C GLY A 9 -20.22 -2.01 6.93
N ALA A 10 -19.21 -2.36 6.12
CA ALA A 10 -17.88 -2.65 6.63
C ALA A 10 -17.21 -1.38 7.19
N ARG A 11 -16.50 -1.53 8.33
CA ARG A 11 -15.70 -0.45 8.94
C ARG A 11 -14.20 -0.56 8.68
N LEU A 12 -13.76 -1.70 8.16
CA LEU A 12 -12.38 -2.00 7.76
C LEU A 12 -12.39 -2.85 6.49
N ILE A 13 -11.47 -2.58 5.58
CA ILE A 13 -11.12 -3.48 4.48
C ILE A 13 -9.62 -3.77 4.50
N SER A 14 -9.25 -5.04 4.37
CA SER A 14 -7.85 -5.47 4.27
C SER A 14 -7.58 -6.03 2.88
N PHE A 15 -6.51 -5.55 2.25
CA PHE A 15 -5.98 -6.10 1.00
C PHE A 15 -4.78 -7.01 1.28
N CYS A 16 -4.46 -7.88 0.34
CA CYS A 16 -3.33 -8.80 0.43
C CYS A 16 -1.98 -8.07 0.38
N GLU A 17 -0.92 -8.79 0.76
CA GLU A 17 0.47 -8.39 0.51
C GLU A 17 0.67 -8.08 -0.99
N GLY A 18 1.31 -6.94 -1.28
CA GLY A 18 1.59 -6.51 -2.65
C GLY A 18 0.35 -6.18 -3.49
N ALA A 19 -0.84 -6.01 -2.91
CA ALA A 19 -2.07 -5.75 -3.67
C ALA A 19 -1.99 -4.50 -4.57
N LEU A 20 -1.21 -3.49 -4.18
CA LEU A 20 -1.02 -2.28 -4.99
C LEU A 20 0.23 -2.35 -5.89
N SER A 21 1.35 -2.82 -5.35
CA SER A 21 2.65 -2.81 -6.06
C SER A 21 2.91 -4.04 -6.92
N GLY A 22 2.14 -5.10 -6.73
CA GLY A 22 2.53 -6.46 -7.15
C GLY A 22 3.64 -7.05 -6.27
N TYR A 23 4.02 -8.28 -6.61
CA TYR A 23 5.11 -9.01 -5.93
C TYR A 23 6.44 -8.71 -6.60
N GLY A 24 7.21 -7.81 -5.98
CA GLY A 24 8.52 -7.38 -6.47
C GLY A 24 9.44 -8.54 -6.87
N LYS A 25 9.51 -9.63 -6.09
CA LYS A 25 10.36 -10.79 -6.45
C LYS A 25 10.07 -11.43 -7.80
N ALA A 26 8.80 -11.44 -8.23
CA ALA A 26 8.41 -12.04 -9.50
C ALA A 26 8.53 -11.06 -10.68
N GLN A 27 8.59 -9.76 -10.41
CA GLN A 27 8.48 -8.69 -11.41
C GLN A 27 9.76 -7.86 -11.55
N ILE A 28 10.58 -7.80 -10.51
CA ILE A 28 11.81 -7.02 -10.38
C ILE A 28 12.98 -8.01 -10.34
N GLY A 29 13.55 -8.30 -11.51
CA GLY A 29 14.61 -9.31 -11.68
C GLY A 29 15.97 -8.95 -11.07
N SER A 30 16.20 -7.67 -10.73
CA SER A 30 17.38 -7.20 -10.00
C SER A 30 17.01 -6.02 -9.09
N PRO A 31 17.70 -5.79 -7.97
CA PRO A 31 17.44 -4.63 -7.11
C PRO A 31 17.48 -3.28 -7.84
N ASP A 32 18.30 -3.17 -8.89
CA ASP A 32 18.45 -1.95 -9.68
C ASP A 32 17.19 -1.56 -10.46
N HIS A 33 16.36 -2.54 -10.86
CA HIS A 33 15.12 -2.29 -11.62
C HIS A 33 14.02 -1.62 -10.77
N TRP A 34 14.20 -1.46 -9.45
CA TRP A 34 13.30 -0.62 -8.65
C TRP A 34 13.33 0.87 -9.05
N ARG A 35 14.36 1.29 -9.79
CA ARG A 35 14.43 2.64 -10.39
C ARG A 35 13.37 2.85 -11.47
N ASP A 36 12.94 1.78 -12.13
CA ASP A 36 11.95 1.84 -13.21
C ASP A 36 10.51 1.68 -12.71
N PHE A 37 10.35 1.39 -11.41
CA PHE A 37 9.03 1.29 -10.80
C PHE A 37 8.36 2.68 -10.74
N ASP A 38 7.11 2.75 -11.20
CA ASP A 38 6.32 3.99 -11.22
C ASP A 38 5.82 4.38 -9.82
N TRP A 39 6.72 4.98 -9.05
CA TRP A 39 6.47 5.43 -7.67
C TRP A 39 5.39 6.51 -7.60
N ASP A 40 5.30 7.38 -8.59
CA ASP A 40 4.35 8.49 -8.61
C ASP A 40 2.92 8.00 -8.83
N ARG A 41 2.73 6.99 -9.70
CA ARG A 41 1.45 6.32 -9.87
C ARG A 41 1.02 5.59 -8.60
N GLN A 42 1.94 4.91 -7.91
CA GLN A 42 1.63 4.26 -6.65
C GLN A 42 1.21 5.28 -5.58
N GLU A 43 1.96 6.37 -5.44
CA GLU A 43 1.66 7.44 -4.48
C GLU A 43 0.31 8.09 -4.77
N THR A 44 0.00 8.33 -6.04
CA THR A 44 -1.32 8.83 -6.49
C THR A 44 -2.43 7.87 -6.10
N ALA A 45 -2.23 6.56 -6.29
CA ALA A 45 -3.21 5.54 -5.90
C ALA A 45 -3.42 5.49 -4.38
N LEU A 46 -2.35 5.57 -3.58
CA LEU A 46 -2.43 5.62 -2.12
C LEU A 46 -3.21 6.85 -1.63
N ARG A 47 -2.96 8.02 -2.22
CA ARG A 47 -3.71 9.26 -1.93
C ARG A 47 -5.19 9.14 -2.30
N GLY A 48 -5.48 8.51 -3.44
CA GLY A 48 -6.86 8.21 -3.84
C GLY A 48 -7.56 7.27 -2.86
N MET A 49 -6.87 6.23 -2.37
CA MET A 49 -7.42 5.33 -1.35
C MET A 49 -7.67 6.03 -0.02
N ALA A 50 -6.74 6.87 0.43
CA ALA A 50 -6.88 7.70 1.62
C ALA A 50 -8.12 8.61 1.53
N GLU A 51 -8.33 9.26 0.39
CA GLU A 51 -9.48 10.11 0.16
C GLU A 51 -10.81 9.32 0.17
N VAL A 52 -10.83 8.12 -0.41
CA VAL A 52 -12.00 7.22 -0.33
C VAL A 52 -12.25 6.77 1.11
N CYS A 53 -11.21 6.50 1.90
CA CYS A 53 -11.36 6.17 3.33
C CYS A 53 -12.02 7.32 4.10
N ARG A 54 -11.56 8.56 3.87
CA ARG A 54 -12.14 9.78 4.44
C ARG A 54 -13.60 9.96 4.05
N GLN A 55 -13.91 9.84 2.76
CA GLN A 55 -15.25 10.06 2.23
C GLN A 55 -16.26 9.06 2.80
N PHE A 56 -15.87 7.78 2.94
CA PHE A 56 -16.77 6.70 3.34
C PHE A 56 -16.60 6.26 4.80
N ARG A 57 -15.76 6.95 5.58
CA ARG A 57 -15.54 6.67 7.01
C ARG A 57 -15.19 5.20 7.29
N ILE A 58 -14.27 4.67 6.49
CA ILE A 58 -13.80 3.28 6.53
C ILE A 58 -12.27 3.23 6.66
N PHE A 59 -11.76 2.29 7.45
CA PHE A 59 -10.32 2.02 7.54
C PHE A 59 -9.87 1.10 6.40
N ALA A 60 -8.63 1.27 5.92
CA ALA A 60 -8.05 0.38 4.92
C ALA A 60 -6.63 -0.07 5.27
N VAL A 61 -6.34 -1.35 5.06
CA VAL A 61 -4.97 -1.91 5.11
C VAL A 61 -4.54 -2.32 3.72
N VAL A 62 -3.52 -1.68 3.18
CA VAL A 62 -3.08 -1.83 1.77
C VAL A 62 -1.65 -2.33 1.70
N GLY A 63 -1.44 -3.51 1.12
CA GLY A 63 -0.11 -4.05 0.87
C GLY A 63 0.55 -3.41 -0.35
N ALA A 64 1.75 -2.86 -0.16
CA ALA A 64 2.52 -2.20 -1.22
C ALA A 64 4.02 -2.17 -0.90
N ALA A 65 4.84 -1.93 -1.92
CA ALA A 65 6.24 -1.58 -1.75
C ALA A 65 6.37 -0.15 -1.18
N HIS A 66 7.34 0.09 -0.32
CA HIS A 66 7.64 1.39 0.26
C HIS A 66 9.07 1.80 -0.07
N ARG A 67 9.20 2.87 -0.88
CA ARG A 67 10.51 3.46 -1.22
C ARG A 67 11.13 4.13 0.00
N LEU A 68 12.37 3.76 0.30
CA LEU A 68 13.19 4.41 1.33
C LEU A 68 14.01 5.56 0.74
N CYS A 69 14.55 6.42 1.61
CA CYS A 69 15.51 7.43 1.17
C CYS A 69 16.84 6.79 0.76
N GLY A 70 17.56 7.40 -0.19
CA GLY A 70 18.85 6.88 -0.67
C GLY A 70 18.70 5.69 -1.63
N THR A 71 19.69 4.79 -1.64
CA THR A 71 19.80 3.65 -2.57
C THR A 71 19.35 2.32 -1.98
N TYR A 72 18.62 2.34 -0.85
CA TYR A 72 18.13 1.11 -0.23
C TYR A 72 16.99 0.48 -1.02
N PRO A 73 16.95 -0.87 -1.12
CA PRO A 73 15.78 -1.56 -1.66
C PRO A 73 14.51 -1.19 -0.89
N PRO A 74 13.35 -1.11 -1.56
CA PRO A 74 12.11 -0.77 -0.88
C PRO A 74 11.70 -1.87 0.11
N HIS A 75 10.99 -1.46 1.15
CA HIS A 75 10.35 -2.40 2.07
C HIS A 75 9.06 -2.94 1.47
N ASN A 76 8.76 -4.19 1.75
CA ASN A 76 7.41 -4.71 1.60
C ASN A 76 6.63 -4.35 2.86
N GLY A 77 5.54 -3.59 2.71
CA GLY A 77 4.82 -3.06 3.84
C GLY A 77 3.30 -3.02 3.66
N LEU A 78 2.64 -2.73 4.78
CA LEU A 78 1.21 -2.50 4.89
C LEU A 78 1.00 -1.04 5.29
N TYR A 79 0.29 -0.29 4.45
CA TYR A 79 -0.19 1.06 4.76
C TYR A 79 -1.54 0.95 5.46
N VAL A 80 -1.69 1.58 6.63
CA VAL A 80 -2.94 1.57 7.40
C VAL A 80 -3.54 2.97 7.36
N PHE A 81 -4.63 3.13 6.61
CA PHE A 81 -5.39 4.37 6.54
C PHE A 81 -6.53 4.38 7.57
N ALA A 82 -6.63 5.49 8.30
CA ALA A 82 -7.74 5.78 9.18
C ALA A 82 -8.99 6.20 8.40
N ASP A 83 -10.14 6.18 9.08
CA ASP A 83 -11.43 6.60 8.52
C ASP A 83 -11.56 8.11 8.29
N ASP A 84 -10.58 8.91 8.74
CA ASP A 84 -10.41 10.33 8.38
C ASP A 84 -9.45 10.55 7.20
N GLY A 85 -8.98 9.46 6.58
CA GLY A 85 -8.05 9.47 5.45
C GLY A 85 -6.59 9.69 5.82
N LYS A 86 -6.24 9.84 7.11
CA LYS A 86 -4.82 9.92 7.49
C LYS A 86 -4.15 8.56 7.41
N LEU A 87 -2.86 8.56 7.08
CA LEU A 87 -2.02 7.39 7.31
C LEU A 87 -1.85 7.22 8.82
N LEU A 88 -2.53 6.23 9.40
CA LEU A 88 -2.48 5.93 10.82
C LEU A 88 -1.12 5.35 11.21
N THR A 89 -0.65 4.39 10.41
CA THR A 89 0.66 3.76 10.60
C THR A 89 1.08 3.01 9.34
N ARG A 90 2.32 2.52 9.34
CA ARG A 90 2.86 1.58 8.36
C ARG A 90 3.57 0.45 9.09
N TYR A 91 3.37 -0.77 8.62
CA TYR A 91 4.14 -1.93 9.07
C TYR A 91 5.04 -2.42 7.94
N ASP A 92 6.35 -2.52 8.19
CA ASP A 92 7.32 -3.08 7.25
C ASP A 92 7.65 -4.53 7.64
N LYS A 93 7.58 -5.45 6.67
CA LYS A 93 7.81 -6.89 6.88
C LYS A 93 9.18 -7.15 7.48
N ARG A 94 9.21 -7.86 8.62
CA ARG A 94 10.46 -8.15 9.37
C ARG A 94 11.14 -9.45 8.97
N SER A 95 10.38 -10.39 8.40
CA SER A 95 10.89 -11.70 7.99
C SER A 95 10.74 -11.87 6.49
N LEU A 96 11.86 -11.79 5.78
CA LEU A 96 11.92 -12.06 4.35
C LEU A 96 12.21 -13.54 4.13
N ARG A 97 11.43 -14.20 3.27
CA ARG A 97 11.77 -15.55 2.81
C ARG A 97 12.73 -15.42 1.64
N ALA A 98 13.73 -16.29 1.56
CA ALA A 98 14.64 -16.41 0.41
C ALA A 98 13.86 -16.86 -0.84
#